data_AF-A0A527UV41-F1
#
_entry.id   AF-A0A527UV41-F1
#
_cell.length_a   1.000
_cell.length_b   1.000
_cell.length_c   1.000
_cell.angle_alpha   90.00
_cell.angle_beta   90.00
_cell.angle_gamma   90.00
#
_symmetry.space_group_name_H-M   'P 1'
#
loop_
_entity.id
_entity.type
_entity.pdbx_description
1 polymer ?
#
loop_
_entity_poly.entity_id
_entity_poly.type
_entity_poly.pdbx_seq_one_letter_code
_entity_poly.pdbx_strand_id
1 'polypeptide(L)'
;RSGLGIEAQRAAVARFAEKERRLISERTKALASRKTTGMKLGNPTNTAEAAARSRKISIREADRFAQTVLPIIASIQRSGITSLRGLAIALNNRGVRTARNGQWQVSNVRNILARQSAAQLDRRE
;
A
#
# COMPACT_ATOMS: atom_id res chain seq x y z
N ARG A 1 33.38 33.65 6.00
CA ARG A 1 34.11 33.02 4.87
C ARG A 1 33.79 31.51 4.88
N SER A 2 32.68 31.07 4.27
CA SER A 2 32.30 29.64 4.23
C SER A 2 31.34 29.29 3.07
N GLY A 3 31.29 30.10 2.01
CA GLY A 3 30.43 29.85 0.83
C GLY A 3 31.01 28.84 -0.17
N LEU A 4 32.35 28.74 -0.26
CA LEU A 4 33.03 27.88 -1.25
C LEU A 4 32.80 26.37 -1.01
N GLY A 5 32.66 25.94 0.24
CA GLY A 5 32.42 24.53 0.56
C GLY A 5 31.01 24.06 0.18
N ILE A 6 30.01 24.93 0.36
CA ILE A 6 28.61 24.61 0.03
C ILE A 6 28.40 24.63 -1.49
N GLU A 7 28.99 25.59 -2.21
CA GLU A 7 28.92 25.62 -3.68
C GLU A 7 29.63 24.42 -4.31
N ALA A 8 30.78 24.01 -3.78
CA ALA A 8 31.47 22.79 -4.22
C ALA A 8 30.62 21.52 -3.96
N GLN A 9 29.95 21.45 -2.82
CA GLN A 9 29.01 20.36 -2.50
C GLN A 9 27.79 20.37 -3.42
N ARG A 10 27.20 21.54 -3.70
CA ARG A 10 26.08 21.69 -4.63
C ARG A 10 26.47 21.26 -6.05
N ALA A 11 27.65 21.67 -6.52
CA ALA A 11 28.16 21.26 -7.82
C ALA A 11 28.42 19.75 -7.89
N ALA A 12 28.93 19.14 -6.81
CA ALA A 12 29.13 17.69 -6.74
C ALA A 12 27.79 16.91 -6.81
N VAL A 13 26.77 17.35 -6.05
CA VAL A 13 25.43 16.77 -6.09
C VAL A 13 24.78 16.95 -7.46
N ALA A 14 24.93 18.12 -8.09
CA ALA A 14 24.41 18.40 -9.41
C ALA A 14 25.02 17.47 -10.49
N ARG A 15 26.35 17.30 -10.48
CA ARG A 15 27.05 16.40 -11.41
C ARG A 15 26.67 14.94 -11.20
N PHE A 16 26.50 14.52 -9.95
CA PHE A 16 26.02 13.18 -9.63
C PHE A 16 24.58 12.96 -10.14
N ALA A 17 23.67 13.89 -9.86
CA ALA A 17 22.28 13.82 -10.31
C ALA A 17 22.17 13.82 -11.84
N GLU A 18 23.00 14.59 -12.55
CA GLU A 18 23.05 14.59 -14.01
C GLU A 18 23.51 13.23 -14.57
N LYS A 19 24.54 12.64 -13.94
CA LYS A 19 25.02 11.29 -14.29
C LYS A 19 23.95 10.23 -14.06
N GLU A 20 23.29 10.23 -12.91
CA GLU A 20 22.19 9.31 -12.60
C GLU A 20 21.04 9.45 -13.61
N ARG A 21 20.66 10.69 -13.96
CA ARG A 21 19.63 10.93 -14.98
C ARG A 21 20.02 10.36 -16.34
N ARG A 22 21.28 10.54 -16.76
CA ARG A 22 21.80 10.01 -18.03
C ARG A 22 21.72 8.48 -18.04
N LEU A 23 22.20 7.84 -16.98
CA LEU A 23 22.17 6.37 -16.84
C LEU A 23 20.75 5.80 -16.84
N ILE A 24 19.79 6.48 -16.18
CA ILE A 24 18.37 6.10 -16.24
C ILE A 24 17.85 6.21 -17.68
N SER A 25 18.13 7.33 -18.37
CA SER A 25 17.71 7.53 -19.75
C SER A 25 18.25 6.45 -20.70
N GLU A 26 19.53 6.11 -20.57
CA GLU A 26 20.19 5.06 -21.35
C GLU A 26 19.54 3.69 -21.13
N ARG A 27 19.25 3.33 -19.87
CA ARG A 27 18.54 2.08 -19.54
C ARG A 27 17.14 2.04 -20.14
N THR A 28 16.38 3.14 -20.06
CA THR A 28 15.03 3.22 -20.65
C THR A 28 15.08 3.09 -22.17
N LYS A 29 16.03 3.76 -22.83
CA LYS A 29 16.23 3.65 -24.28
C LYS A 29 16.57 2.22 -24.69
N ALA A 30 17.47 1.55 -23.97
CA ALA A 30 17.83 0.16 -24.26
C ALA A 30 16.62 -0.79 -24.16
N LEU A 31 15.72 -0.58 -23.18
CA LEU A 31 14.47 -1.34 -23.08
C LEU A 31 13.52 -1.04 -24.25
N ALA A 32 13.41 0.22 -24.66
CA ALA A 32 12.60 0.62 -25.81
C ALA A 32 13.10 -0.04 -27.10
N SER A 33 14.41 -0.04 -27.33
CA SER A 33 15.04 -0.71 -28.48
C SER A 33 14.76 -2.22 -28.47
N ARG A 34 14.91 -2.89 -27.32
CA ARG A 34 14.58 -4.32 -27.19
C ARG A 34 13.10 -4.62 -27.49
N LYS A 35 12.19 -3.73 -27.07
CA LYS A 35 10.76 -3.83 -27.39
C LYS A 35 10.51 -3.72 -28.89
N THR A 36 11.18 -2.80 -29.59
CA THR A 36 11.05 -2.64 -31.06
C THR A 36 11.62 -3.81 -31.84
N THR A 37 12.66 -4.48 -31.31
CA THR A 37 13.22 -5.73 -31.89
C THR A 37 12.32 -6.96 -31.63
N GLY A 38 11.14 -6.77 -31.03
CA GLY A 38 10.20 -7.85 -30.74
C GLY A 38 10.63 -8.73 -29.56
N MET A 39 11.67 -8.34 -28.81
CA MET A 39 12.12 -9.09 -27.65
C MET A 39 11.07 -8.96 -26.54
N LYS A 40 10.60 -10.10 -26.04
CA LYS A 40 9.55 -10.16 -25.02
C LYS A 40 10.09 -9.61 -23.70
N LEU A 41 9.55 -8.48 -23.25
CA LEU A 41 9.89 -7.87 -21.96
C LEU A 41 8.99 -8.44 -20.86
N GLY A 42 9.60 -8.78 -19.72
CA GLY A 42 8.91 -9.35 -18.55
C GLY A 42 8.81 -10.87 -18.57
N ASN A 43 8.27 -11.44 -17.48
CA ASN A 43 7.99 -12.87 -17.37
C ASN A 43 6.47 -13.13 -17.51
N PRO A 44 6.00 -13.58 -18.69
CA PRO A 44 4.58 -13.79 -18.97
C PRO A 44 4.02 -15.08 -18.32
N THR A 45 4.87 -16.06 -17.98
CA THR A 45 4.44 -17.38 -17.51
C THR A 45 4.19 -17.42 -16.00
N ASN A 46 4.91 -16.61 -15.20
CA ASN A 46 4.70 -16.53 -13.74
C ASN A 46 3.61 -15.51 -13.35
N THR A 47 2.80 -14.98 -14.26
CA THR A 47 1.81 -13.95 -13.90
C THR A 47 0.76 -14.47 -12.92
N ALA A 48 0.27 -15.70 -13.10
CA ALA A 48 -0.71 -16.32 -12.22
C ALA A 48 -0.13 -16.68 -10.83
N GLU A 49 1.05 -17.29 -10.79
CA GLU A 49 1.71 -17.67 -9.54
C GLU A 49 2.19 -16.43 -8.76
N ALA A 50 2.75 -15.42 -9.43
CA ALA A 50 3.08 -14.13 -8.82
C ALA A 50 1.82 -13.40 -8.31
N ALA A 51 0.71 -13.43 -9.05
CA ALA A 51 -0.56 -12.86 -8.60
C ALA A 51 -1.11 -13.62 -7.37
N ALA A 52 -1.02 -14.95 -7.34
CA ALA A 52 -1.44 -15.75 -6.20
C ALA A 52 -0.60 -15.45 -4.94
N ARG A 53 0.73 -15.36 -5.09
CA ARG A 53 1.63 -14.95 -3.99
C ARG A 53 1.30 -13.56 -3.47
N SER A 54 1.11 -12.61 -4.38
CA SER A 54 0.74 -11.23 -4.04
C SER A 54 -0.60 -11.17 -3.32
N ARG A 55 -1.58 -11.96 -3.77
CA ARG A 55 -2.90 -12.08 -3.11
C ARG A 55 -2.77 -12.63 -1.68
N LYS A 56 -1.96 -13.67 -1.46
CA LYS A 56 -1.69 -14.22 -0.12
C LYS A 56 -1.05 -13.19 0.81
N ILE A 57 -0.16 -12.34 0.30
CA ILE A 57 0.43 -11.25 1.09
C ILE A 57 -0.64 -10.21 1.42
N SER A 58 -1.39 -9.75 0.41
CA SER A 58 -2.45 -8.74 0.57
C SER A 58 -3.53 -9.17 1.56
N ILE A 59 -3.92 -10.47 1.56
CA ILE A 59 -4.85 -11.03 2.55
C ILE A 59 -4.26 -10.92 3.96
N ARG A 60 -3.01 -11.37 4.17
CA ARG A 60 -2.35 -11.29 5.48
C ARG A 60 -2.23 -9.87 6.00
N GLU A 61 -1.88 -8.91 5.14
CA GLU A 61 -1.82 -7.50 5.51
C GLU A 61 -3.20 -6.96 5.90
N ALA A 62 -4.25 -7.34 5.15
CA ALA A 62 -5.62 -6.95 5.47
C ALA A 62 -6.12 -7.55 6.79
N ASP A 63 -5.74 -8.79 7.10
CA ASP A 63 -6.09 -9.44 8.36
C ASP A 63 -5.37 -8.79 9.55
N ARG A 64 -4.08 -8.46 9.39
CA ARG A 64 -3.34 -7.70 10.40
C ARG A 64 -3.96 -6.33 10.65
N PHE A 65 -4.30 -5.61 9.57
CA PHE A 65 -4.97 -4.32 9.70
C PHE A 65 -6.33 -4.44 10.40
N ALA A 66 -7.10 -5.49 10.09
CA ALA A 66 -8.36 -5.75 10.78
C ALA A 66 -8.15 -5.96 12.28
N GLN A 67 -7.13 -6.72 12.70
CA GLN A 67 -6.80 -6.91 14.12
C GLN A 67 -6.52 -5.59 14.85
N THR A 68 -5.91 -4.61 14.19
CA THR A 68 -5.67 -3.28 14.76
C THR A 68 -6.96 -2.47 14.93
N VAL A 69 -7.90 -2.57 14.00
CA VAL A 69 -9.10 -1.71 13.98
C VAL A 69 -10.29 -2.31 14.74
N LEU A 70 -10.41 -3.64 14.78
CA LEU A 70 -11.53 -4.33 15.42
C LEU A 70 -11.79 -3.90 16.88
N PRO A 71 -10.77 -3.67 17.74
CA PRO A 71 -10.99 -3.15 19.09
C PRO A 71 -11.67 -1.77 19.11
N ILE A 72 -11.35 -0.91 18.15
CA ILE A 72 -11.94 0.43 18.00
C ILE A 72 -13.42 0.30 17.58
N ILE A 73 -13.70 -0.59 16.61
CA ILE A 73 -15.08 -0.88 16.19
C ILE A 73 -15.89 -1.42 17.36
N ALA A 74 -15.36 -2.36 18.13
CA ALA A 74 -16.02 -2.91 19.31
C ALA A 74 -16.29 -1.83 20.39
N SER A 75 -15.36 -0.87 20.58
CA SER A 75 -15.58 0.29 21.44
C SER A 75 -16.75 1.16 20.96
N ILE A 76 -16.86 1.41 19.66
CA ILE A 76 -17.96 2.19 19.07
C ILE A 76 -19.30 1.45 19.21
N GLN A 77 -19.30 0.13 19.02
CA GLN A 77 -20.48 -0.72 19.23
C GLN A 77 -20.97 -0.66 20.68
N ARG A 78 -20.04 -0.70 21.65
CA ARG A 78 -20.37 -0.55 23.08
C ARG A 78 -20.97 0.83 23.42
N SER A 79 -20.68 1.87 22.64
CA SER A 79 -21.35 3.17 22.76
C SER A 79 -22.74 3.23 22.09
N GLY A 80 -23.28 2.10 21.63
CA GLY A 80 -24.62 1.98 21.05
C GLY A 80 -24.69 2.13 19.53
N ILE A 81 -23.59 2.40 18.84
CA ILE A 81 -23.57 2.55 17.38
C ILE A 81 -23.27 1.20 16.74
N THR A 82 -24.31 0.54 16.23
CA THR A 82 -24.19 -0.80 15.63
C THR A 82 -24.38 -0.82 14.11
N SER A 83 -24.94 0.23 13.51
CA SER A 83 -25.15 0.30 12.06
C SER A 83 -23.83 0.52 11.32
N LEU A 84 -23.65 -0.15 10.17
CA LEU A 84 -22.42 -0.03 9.36
C LEU A 84 -22.12 1.42 8.95
N ARG A 85 -23.17 2.19 8.64
CA ARG A 85 -23.05 3.62 8.33
C ARG A 85 -22.61 4.44 9.55
N GLY A 86 -23.22 4.18 10.72
CA GLY A 86 -22.85 4.83 11.97
C GLY A 86 -21.39 4.53 12.35
N LEU A 87 -20.95 3.28 12.18
CA LEU A 87 -19.57 2.87 12.41
C LEU A 87 -18.59 3.61 11.50
N ALA A 88 -18.88 3.71 10.20
CA ALA A 88 -18.03 4.44 9.27
C ALA A 88 -17.89 5.92 9.64
N ILE A 89 -19.01 6.58 9.97
CA ILE A 89 -19.03 7.98 10.43
C ILE A 89 -18.22 8.12 11.72
N ALA A 90 -18.45 7.27 12.71
CA ALA A 90 -17.76 7.32 13.99
C ALA A 90 -16.24 7.12 13.84
N LEU A 91 -15.80 6.20 12.98
CA LEU A 91 -14.38 5.98 12.68
C LEU A 91 -13.73 7.21 12.04
N ASN A 92 -14.42 7.83 11.07
CA ASN A 92 -13.95 9.07 10.44
C ASN A 92 -13.88 10.23 11.44
N ASN A 93 -14.90 10.40 12.29
CA ASN A 93 -14.94 11.45 13.31
C ASN A 93 -13.84 11.26 14.37
N ARG A 94 -13.45 10.02 14.66
CA ARG A 94 -12.30 9.69 15.53
C ARG A 94 -10.94 9.83 14.84
N GLY A 95 -10.89 10.24 13.57
CA GLY A 95 -9.65 10.40 12.81
C GLY A 95 -8.98 9.09 12.40
N VAL A 96 -9.65 7.94 12.55
CA VAL A 96 -9.09 6.64 12.16
C VAL A 96 -9.05 6.56 10.64
N ARG A 97 -7.87 6.33 10.07
CA ARG A 97 -7.68 6.20 8.61
C ARG A 97 -7.72 4.74 8.18
N THR A 98 -8.17 4.49 6.95
CA THR A 98 -8.08 3.16 6.33
C THR A 98 -6.64 2.80 5.99
N ALA A 99 -6.36 1.53 5.67
CA ALA A 99 -5.01 1.05 5.32
C ALA A 99 -4.33 1.83 4.18
N ARG A 100 -5.11 2.46 3.29
CA ARG A 100 -4.61 3.30 2.19
C ARG A 100 -4.75 4.81 2.48
N ASN A 101 -4.85 5.17 3.75
CA ASN A 101 -5.01 6.54 4.25
C ASN A 101 -6.30 7.29 3.83
N GLY A 102 -7.29 6.58 3.27
CA GLY A 102 -8.59 7.12 2.91
C GLY A 102 -9.61 7.12 4.07
N GLN A 103 -10.79 7.68 3.82
CA GLN A 103 -11.93 7.68 4.74
C GLN A 103 -12.63 6.31 4.79
N TRP A 104 -13.29 6.03 5.91
CA TRP A 104 -14.15 4.87 6.09
C TRP A 104 -15.46 5.01 5.31
N GLN A 105 -15.78 3.96 4.56
CA GLN A 105 -17.08 3.76 3.93
C GLN A 105 -17.72 2.48 4.49
N VAL A 106 -19.03 2.34 4.26
CA VAL A 106 -19.83 1.19 4.71
C VAL A 106 -19.23 -0.14 4.26
N SER A 107 -18.75 -0.21 3.01
CA SER A 107 -18.10 -1.39 2.45
C SER A 107 -16.82 -1.79 3.20
N ASN A 108 -16.02 -0.80 3.63
CA ASN A 108 -14.80 -1.04 4.41
C ASN A 108 -15.13 -1.66 5.76
N VAL A 109 -16.12 -1.12 6.47
CA VAL A 109 -16.57 -1.65 7.76
C VAL A 109 -17.08 -3.09 7.61
N ARG A 110 -17.93 -3.35 6.60
CA ARG A 110 -18.45 -4.69 6.29
C ARG A 110 -17.31 -5.69 6.04
N ASN A 111 -16.31 -5.30 5.27
CA ASN A 111 -15.17 -6.18 4.94
C ASN A 111 -14.31 -6.48 6.17
N ILE A 112 -14.15 -5.54 7.10
CA ILE A 112 -13.43 -5.78 8.36
C ILE A 112 -14.21 -6.73 9.27
N LEU A 113 -15.51 -6.53 9.42
CA LEU A 113 -16.37 -7.41 10.23
C LEU A 113 -16.44 -8.84 9.67
N ALA A 114 -16.52 -9.00 8.35
CA ALA A 114 -16.49 -10.32 7.72
C ALA A 114 -15.21 -11.11 8.06
N ARG A 115 -14.06 -10.42 8.18
CA ARG A 115 -12.79 -11.04 8.59
C ARG A 115 -12.80 -11.45 10.06
N GLN A 116 -13.46 -10.68 10.93
CA GLN A 116 -13.64 -11.05 12.33
C GLN A 116 -14.45 -12.35 12.46
N SER A 117 -15.55 -12.47 11.72
CA SER A 117 -16.38 -13.68 11.72
C SER A 117 -15.59 -14.90 11.24
N ALA A 118 -14.85 -14.77 10.14
CA ALA A 118 -13.99 -15.85 9.64
C ALA A 118 -12.92 -16.27 10.67
N ALA A 119 -12.24 -15.31 11.30
CA ALA A 119 -11.24 -15.59 12.33
C ALA A 119 -11.83 -16.11 13.66
N GLN A 120 -13.13 -15.97 13.89
CA GLN A 120 -13.82 -16.58 15.04
C GLN A 120 -14.21 -18.03 14.78
N LEU A 121 -14.54 -18.37 13.54
CA LEU A 121 -14.85 -19.74 13.13
C LEU A 121 -13.59 -20.62 13.19
N ASP A 122 -12.47 -20.14 12.63
CA ASP A 122 -11.17 -20.85 12.61
C ASP A 122 -10.58 -21.16 14.00
N ARG A 123 -11.03 -20.45 15.05
CA ARG A 123 -10.59 -20.70 16.45
C ARG A 123 -11.45 -21.69 17.23
N ARG A 124 -12.57 -22.12 16.66
CA ARG A 124 -13.53 -23.03 17.31
C ARG A 124 -13.38 -24.49 16.86
N GLU A 125 -12.57 -24.72 15.84
CA GLU A 125 -12.17 -26.04 15.33
C GLU A 125 -10.86 -26.50 16.00
#